data_AF-A0A535MNI0-F1
#
_entry.id   AF-A0A535MNI0-F1
#
_cell.length_a   1.000
_cell.length_b   1.000
_cell.length_c   1.000
_cell.angle_alpha   90.00
_cell.angle_beta   90.00
_cell.angle_gamma   90.00
#
_symmetry.space_group_name_H-M   'P 1'
#
loop_
_entity.id
_entity.type
_entity.pdbx_description
1 polymer ?
#
loop_
_entity_poly.entity_id
_entity_poly.type
_entity_poly.pdbx_seq_one_letter_code
_entity_poly.pdbx_strand_id
1 'polypeptide(L)' 'MQTSVQKMPAVGDLAPDFTLPGTPEGEPVTLSAFRGSKHVLLAFYVFDFSPT' A
#
# COMPACT_ATOMS: atom_id res chain seq x y z
N MET A 1 4.45 22.61 5.80
CA MET A 1 5.05 21.75 4.75
C MET A 1 5.77 20.62 5.46
N GLN A 2 5.14 19.47 5.62
CA GLN A 2 5.67 18.35 6.42
C GLN A 2 6.45 17.41 5.51
N THR A 3 7.76 17.57 5.49
CA THR A 3 8.69 16.55 5.04
C THR A 3 8.91 15.59 6.22
N SER A 4 8.02 14.61 6.38
CA SER A 4 8.38 13.42 7.15
C SER A 4 9.53 12.75 6.41
N VAL A 5 10.67 12.62 7.08
CA VAL A 5 11.74 11.74 6.63
C VAL A 5 11.11 10.36 6.44
N GLN A 6 10.98 9.93 5.18
CA GLN A 6 10.48 8.61 4.84
C GLN A 6 11.51 7.59 5.33
N LYS A 7 11.37 7.16 6.57
CA LYS A 7 12.13 6.06 7.17
C LYS A 7 11.62 4.76 6.52
N MET A 8 12.52 3.94 5.99
CA MET A 8 12.16 2.58 5.60
C MET A 8 11.54 1.86 6.81
N PRO A 9 10.30 1.33 6.70
CA PRO A 9 9.66 0.63 7.81
C PRO A 9 10.50 -0.56 8.27
N ALA A 10 10.75 -0.67 9.57
CA ALA A 10 11.35 -1.85 10.17
C ALA A 10 10.28 -2.85 10.63
N VAL A 11 10.69 -4.06 10.98
CA VAL A 11 9.79 -5.05 11.58
C VAL A 11 9.20 -4.50 12.88
N GLY A 12 7.86 -4.55 12.99
CA GLY A 12 7.13 -4.04 14.14
C GLY A 12 6.72 -2.57 14.03
N ASP A 13 7.29 -1.80 13.09
CA ASP A 13 6.80 -0.44 12.82
C ASP A 13 5.39 -0.50 12.21
N LEU A 14 4.57 0.51 12.53
CA LEU A 14 3.31 0.71 11.83
C LEU A 14 3.58 1.04 10.37
N ALA A 15 2.96 0.31 9.44
CA ALA A 15 3.09 0.59 8.01
C ALA A 15 2.61 2.02 7.68
N PRO A 16 3.37 2.77 6.85
CA PRO A 16 2.95 4.09 6.37
C PRO A 16 1.60 4.01 5.66
N ASP A 17 0.71 4.94 5.96
CA ASP A 17 -0.60 4.96 5.35
C ASP A 17 -0.56 5.60 3.97
N PHE A 18 -1.33 5.05 3.04
CA PHE A 18 -1.48 5.57 1.69
C PHE A 18 -2.82 5.13 1.12
N THR A 19 -3.27 5.87 0.11
CA THR A 19 -4.47 5.57 -0.68
C THR A 19 -4.07 5.45 -2.14
N LEU A 20 -4.46 4.34 -2.78
CA LEU A 20 -4.25 4.11 -4.22
C LEU A 20 -5.61 4.02 -4.93
N PRO A 21 -5.67 4.41 -6.21
CA PRO A 21 -6.85 4.12 -7.03
C PRO A 21 -7.06 2.61 -7.15
N GLY A 22 -8.31 2.16 -7.19
CA GLY A 22 -8.62 0.78 -7.53
C GLY A 22 -8.41 0.53 -9.02
N THR A 23 -7.75 -0.55 -9.40
CA THR A 23 -7.59 -0.96 -10.81
C THR A 23 -8.85 -1.71 -11.28
N PRO A 24 -9.39 -1.44 -12.49
CA PRO A 24 -8.98 -0.41 -13.46
C PRO A 24 -9.56 0.99 -13.19
N GLU A 25 -10.83 1.11 -12.80
CA GLU A 25 -11.49 2.34 -12.33
C GLU A 25 -12.31 2.08 -11.06
N GLY A 26 -11.69 1.42 -10.08
CA GLY A 26 -12.31 1.06 -8.82
C GLY A 26 -12.27 2.17 -7.77
N GLU A 27 -13.06 1.97 -6.71
CA GLU A 27 -13.02 2.84 -5.52
C GLU A 27 -11.60 2.92 -4.94
N PRO A 28 -11.17 4.09 -4.45
CA PRO A 28 -9.88 4.24 -3.79
C PRO A 28 -9.72 3.29 -2.60
N VAL A 29 -8.55 2.68 -2.49
CA VAL A 29 -8.21 1.73 -1.43
C VAL A 29 -7.19 2.37 -0.50
N THR A 30 -7.55 2.53 0.77
CA THR A 30 -6.66 3.06 1.83
C THR A 30 -6.11 1.92 2.69
N LEU A 31 -4.78 1.87 2.88
CA LEU A 31 -4.13 0.79 3.62
C LEU A 31 -4.65 0.67 5.07
N SER A 32 -4.84 1.80 5.77
CA SER A 32 -5.30 1.80 7.15
C SER A 32 -6.70 1.22 7.35
N ALA A 33 -7.52 1.12 6.30
CA ALA A 33 -8.85 0.51 6.36
C ALA A 33 -8.81 -0.99 6.71
N PHE A 34 -7.68 -1.66 6.51
CA PHE A 34 -7.52 -3.09 6.81
C PHE A 34 -6.94 -3.38 8.20
N ARG A 35 -6.52 -2.37 8.96
CA ARG A 35 -5.86 -2.54 10.26
C ARG A 35 -6.74 -3.35 11.21
N GLY A 36 -6.13 -4.34 11.86
CA GLY A 36 -6.79 -5.21 12.85
C GLY A 36 -7.85 -6.17 12.30
N SER A 37 -8.17 -6.09 11.00
CA SER A 37 -9.20 -6.93 10.38
C SER A 37 -8.61 -8.12 9.62
N LYS A 38 -7.43 -7.96 9.01
CA LYS A 38 -6.71 -9.02 8.29
C LYS A 38 -5.23 -8.72 8.14
N HIS A 39 -4.45 -9.75 7.84
CA HIS A 39 -3.08 -9.57 7.36
C HIS A 39 -3.10 -9.03 5.93
N VAL A 40 -2.17 -8.14 5.60
CA VAL A 40 -2.05 -7.49 4.30
C VAL A 40 -0.64 -7.70 3.77
N LEU A 41 -0.55 -8.08 2.49
CA LEU A 41 0.71 -8.18 1.74
C LEU A 41 0.74 -7.07 0.69
N LEU A 42 1.84 -6.32 0.63
CA LEU A 42 2.09 -5.35 -0.43
C LEU A 42 2.98 -6.00 -1.50
N ALA A 43 2.48 -6.09 -2.72
CA ALA A 43 3.21 -6.58 -3.88
C ALA A 43 3.45 -5.40 -4.84
N PHE A 44 4.72 -5.13 -5.15
CA PHE A 44 5.12 -4.12 -6.13
C PHE A 44 5.62 -4.84 -7.38
N TYR A 45 4.98 -4.60 -8.51
CA TYR A 45 5.31 -5.23 -9.78
C TYR A 45 5.11 -4.22 -10.91
N VAL A 46 5.82 -4.42 -12.02
CA VAL A 46 5.87 -3.43 -13.12
C VAL A 46 4.65 -3.53 -14.04
N PHE A 47 4.15 -4.75 -14.28
CA PHE A 47 3.04 -5.01 -15.19
C PHE A 47 2.11 -6.09 -14.62
N ASP A 48 0.80 -5.84 -14.59
CA ASP A 48 -0.24 -6.80 -14.18
C ASP A 48 -0.33 -7.99 -15.15
N PHE A 49 -0.06 -7.74 -16.45
CA PHE A 49 -0.12 -8.75 -17.51
C PHE A 49 1.18 -8.74 -18.30
N SER A 50 1.97 -9.81 -18.19
CA SER A 50 3.18 -10.03 -18.99
C SER A 50 2.98 -11.22 -19.94
N PRO A 51 3.62 -11.22 -21.13
CA PRO A 51 3.54 -12.33 -22.07
C PRO A 51 4.04 -13.63 -21.44
N THR A 52 3.40 -14.75 -21.77
CA THR A 52 3.85 -16.11 -21.42
C THR A 52 4.98 -16.58 -22.32
#